data_AF-A0A522YFL8-F1
#
_entry.id   AF-A0A522YFL8-F1
#
_cell.length_a   1.000
_cell.length_b   1.000
_cell.length_c   1.000
_cell.angle_alpha   90.00
_cell.angle_beta   90.00
_cell.angle_gamma   90.00
#
_symmetry.space_group_name_H-M   'P 1'
#
loop_
_entity.id
_entity.type
_entity.pdbx_description
1 polymer ?
#
loop_
_entity_poly.entity_id
_entity_poly.type
_entity_poly.pdbx_seq_one_letter_code
_entity_poly.pdbx_strand_id
1 'polypeptide(L)'
;MKRLLAALFIIVLASAAGRAADPKKPPENEPGKAFNTRLEPKLSSAELAYILSEDSGGVYRLSEDGGSIANFSPESDYGPVLKFEDVATLIQAHAEKAAKMAKERLAEAKRTGRPPAFSDFEKRMAQDVRRTRHMFLSPEEMAALDEAFGYRYGKVPAAAPSLDFDVAPAAPGAVLPPVAARPPPQAARAAAAPADPAARALYEKLAANVTFAGTPREQATLRAMLGKVVETESGRRFAADFLKDSKAGETVLEFEDIPNSKVIDWNGKKIFTGSGGHAHTSDTPIRVHLNRNFLAIDDGTRDGASTLAHEFLGHSRQALKARRAGVAGAMRVWDQDEPNAGAVGWTAGLEMGLPATEGWMWSWVGDPAGYPQALKTNQAYYAGTFSRDEMRRTKPDGTSAVPDILEKRLQNAWSELKRQDDNERSWKGWDKAYRYFAAQPEFATEPERLEGVHRRIDGQLTGQIPSRRGNLEGIITYLGGQEALDSLRRGDAMPRRGGLIAHYSSPDGQKALTGAAAAADSELFKTIEAENTWLHGRLTKLTAGRSQSAEAPRPPDAWLSWEQFAKMVQAKKAENPKFPEGQ
;
A
#
# COMPACT_ATOMS: atom_id res chain seq x y z
N MET A 1 -23.17 17.35 -57.40
CA MET A 1 -24.61 17.67 -57.52
C MET A 1 -25.57 16.52 -57.16
N LYS A 2 -25.20 15.53 -56.33
CA LYS A 2 -26.14 14.48 -55.83
C LYS A 2 -25.84 14.02 -54.39
N ARG A 3 -25.42 14.94 -53.51
CA ARG A 3 -25.28 14.72 -52.05
C ARG A 3 -25.61 15.99 -51.25
N LEU A 4 -26.69 16.66 -51.66
CA LEU A 4 -27.26 17.84 -51.00
C LEU A 4 -28.76 17.88 -51.32
N LEU A 5 -29.48 16.82 -50.92
CA LEU A 5 -30.92 16.61 -51.10
C LEU A 5 -31.36 15.39 -50.28
N ALA A 6 -31.13 15.44 -48.97
CA ALA A 6 -31.66 14.47 -48.00
C ALA A 6 -31.72 15.05 -46.58
N ALA A 7 -31.85 16.38 -46.48
CA ALA A 7 -32.08 17.12 -45.25
C ALA A 7 -33.22 18.10 -45.52
N LEU A 8 -34.45 17.59 -45.62
CA LEU A 8 -35.73 18.32 -45.63
C LEU A 8 -36.81 17.35 -46.12
N PHE A 9 -37.29 16.40 -45.30
CA PHE A 9 -38.63 15.78 -45.50
C PHE A 9 -39.13 14.88 -44.34
N ILE A 10 -38.61 15.01 -43.11
CA ILE A 10 -39.12 14.24 -41.96
C ILE A 10 -39.26 15.15 -40.74
N ILE A 11 -40.04 16.22 -40.90
CA ILE A 11 -40.68 16.92 -39.78
C ILE A 11 -42.11 17.20 -40.23
N VAL A 12 -43.04 16.45 -39.64
CA VAL A 12 -44.42 16.84 -39.28
C VAL A 12 -45.57 16.51 -40.26
N LEU A 13 -46.49 15.68 -39.71
CA LEU A 13 -47.93 15.49 -39.98
C LEU A 13 -48.39 14.33 -40.89
N ALA A 14 -48.71 13.20 -40.24
CA ALA A 14 -50.07 12.60 -40.16
C ALA A 14 -49.98 11.34 -39.27
N SER A 15 -50.19 11.38 -37.96
CA SER A 15 -51.48 11.24 -37.26
C SER A 15 -52.62 10.66 -38.11
N ALA A 16 -52.87 9.35 -37.99
CA ALA A 16 -54.17 8.73 -37.64
C ALA A 16 -54.26 7.28 -38.15
N ALA A 17 -54.22 6.30 -37.24
CA ALA A 17 -55.06 5.09 -37.26
C ALA A 17 -54.76 4.27 -36.00
N GLY A 18 -55.61 4.42 -34.98
CA GLY A 18 -55.65 3.48 -33.87
C GLY A 18 -56.21 2.14 -34.32
N ARG A 19 -55.60 1.05 -33.86
CA ARG A 19 -56.26 -0.23 -33.61
C ARG A 19 -55.63 -0.85 -32.37
N ALA A 20 -56.49 -1.15 -31.40
CA ALA A 20 -56.17 -1.89 -30.19
C ALA A 20 -55.57 -3.25 -30.56
N ALA A 21 -54.44 -3.58 -29.95
CA ALA A 21 -53.93 -4.93 -29.87
C ALA A 21 -53.92 -5.30 -28.38
N ASP A 22 -54.67 -6.34 -28.02
CA ASP A 22 -54.76 -6.89 -26.68
C ASP A 22 -53.38 -7.12 -26.07
N PRO A 23 -53.20 -6.90 -24.75
CA PRO A 23 -51.97 -7.28 -24.08
C PRO A 23 -51.84 -8.81 -24.15
N LYS A 24 -50.99 -9.30 -25.05
CA LYS A 24 -50.58 -10.70 -25.04
C LYS A 24 -49.94 -10.98 -23.67
N LYS A 25 -50.57 -11.85 -22.89
CA LYS A 25 -49.97 -12.49 -21.72
C LYS A 25 -48.56 -12.98 -22.10
N PRO A 26 -47.52 -12.68 -21.30
CA PRO A 26 -46.21 -13.27 -21.54
C PRO A 26 -46.35 -14.80 -21.40
N PRO A 27 -45.60 -15.59 -22.20
CA PRO A 27 -45.67 -17.04 -22.12
C PRO A 27 -45.29 -17.49 -20.70
N GLU A 28 -46.14 -18.32 -20.10
CA GLU A 28 -45.84 -18.99 -18.84
C GLU A 28 -44.59 -19.86 -19.05
N ASN A 29 -43.53 -19.55 -18.31
CA ASN A 29 -42.31 -20.35 -18.33
C ASN A 29 -42.59 -21.68 -17.62
N GLU A 30 -42.59 -22.78 -18.36
CA GLU A 30 -42.51 -24.12 -17.78
C GLU A 30 -41.16 -24.29 -17.04
N PRO A 31 -41.16 -24.81 -15.80
CA PRO A 31 -39.91 -25.07 -15.08
C PRO A 31 -39.20 -26.26 -15.73
N GLY A 32 -38.00 -26.05 -16.29
CA GLY A 32 -37.07 -27.16 -16.60
C GLY A 32 -36.43 -27.20 -17.98
N LYS A 33 -36.64 -26.22 -18.88
CA LYS A 33 -35.84 -26.15 -20.12
C LYS A 33 -34.71 -25.14 -20.01
N ALA A 34 -33.48 -25.68 -19.97
CA ALA A 34 -32.24 -24.90 -20.00
C ALA A 34 -32.20 -23.99 -21.24
N PHE A 35 -32.13 -22.67 -21.00
CA PHE A 35 -31.87 -21.68 -22.04
C PHE A 35 -30.43 -21.84 -22.52
N ASN A 36 -30.28 -22.46 -23.68
CA ASN A 36 -29.02 -22.60 -24.38
C ASN A 36 -28.88 -21.44 -25.37
N THR A 37 -28.42 -20.29 -24.88
CA THR A 37 -27.96 -19.18 -25.72
C THR A 37 -26.64 -18.68 -25.16
N ARG A 38 -25.58 -18.75 -25.99
CA ARG A 38 -24.26 -18.16 -25.75
C ARG A 38 -24.41 -16.68 -25.35
N LEU A 39 -24.41 -16.41 -24.06
CA LEU A 39 -24.08 -15.12 -23.48
C LEU A 39 -22.70 -15.31 -22.86
N GLU A 40 -21.64 -14.95 -23.59
CA GLU A 40 -20.35 -14.74 -22.93
C GLU A 40 -20.46 -13.44 -22.12
N PRO A 41 -20.38 -13.49 -20.77
CA PRO A 41 -20.56 -12.28 -19.97
C PRO A 41 -19.36 -11.36 -20.17
N LYS A 42 -19.59 -10.11 -20.56
CA LYS A 42 -18.55 -9.07 -20.61
C LYS A 42 -18.43 -8.34 -19.27
N LEU A 43 -18.30 -9.09 -18.18
CA LEU A 43 -18.13 -8.51 -16.85
C LEU A 43 -16.66 -8.13 -16.64
N SER A 44 -16.43 -6.94 -16.10
CA SER A 44 -15.09 -6.49 -15.70
C SER A 44 -14.64 -7.17 -14.40
N SER A 45 -13.32 -7.22 -14.17
CA SER A 45 -12.71 -7.73 -12.93
C SER A 45 -13.26 -7.08 -11.66
N ALA A 46 -13.64 -5.81 -11.73
CA ALA A 46 -14.19 -5.07 -10.61
C ALA A 46 -15.65 -5.46 -10.31
N GLU A 47 -16.45 -5.70 -11.36
CA GLU A 47 -17.84 -6.14 -11.25
C GLU A 47 -17.95 -7.56 -10.69
N LEU A 48 -17.03 -8.45 -11.10
CA LEU A 48 -16.93 -9.80 -10.53
C LEU A 48 -16.43 -9.78 -9.08
N ALA A 49 -15.41 -8.98 -8.75
CA ALA A 49 -14.92 -8.85 -7.38
C ALA A 49 -15.97 -8.25 -6.42
N TYR A 50 -16.88 -7.40 -6.93
CA TYR A 50 -17.98 -6.83 -6.17
C TYR A 50 -19.14 -7.81 -5.93
N ILE A 51 -19.48 -8.65 -6.92
CA ILE A 51 -20.45 -9.76 -6.72
C ILE A 51 -19.92 -10.76 -5.67
N LEU A 52 -18.61 -10.97 -5.62
CA LEU A 52 -17.94 -11.99 -4.81
C LEU A 52 -17.52 -11.56 -3.41
N SER A 53 -17.60 -10.27 -3.07
CA SER A 53 -17.33 -9.90 -1.69
C SER A 53 -18.41 -10.55 -0.81
N GLU A 54 -17.98 -11.27 0.24
CA GLU A 54 -18.86 -11.99 1.18
C GLU A 54 -19.90 -11.09 1.87
N ASP A 55 -19.81 -9.76 1.68
CA ASP A 55 -20.68 -8.74 2.24
C ASP A 55 -21.69 -8.15 1.24
N SER A 56 -21.74 -8.57 -0.03
CA SER A 56 -22.46 -7.82 -1.06
C SER A 56 -23.99 -7.90 -0.97
N GLY A 57 -24.56 -8.90 -0.29
CA GLY A 57 -25.98 -9.00 0.10
C GLY A 57 -27.05 -8.83 -1.00
N GLY A 58 -26.65 -8.64 -2.26
CA GLY A 58 -27.50 -8.13 -3.33
C GLY A 58 -27.88 -9.19 -4.36
N VAL A 59 -29.06 -9.01 -4.96
CA VAL A 59 -29.52 -9.78 -6.12
C VAL A 59 -29.10 -9.04 -7.39
N TYR A 60 -28.24 -9.66 -8.20
CA TYR A 60 -27.64 -9.03 -9.39
C TYR A 60 -28.21 -9.61 -10.69
N ARG A 61 -28.48 -8.75 -11.68
CA ARG A 61 -28.94 -9.14 -13.02
C ARG A 61 -27.98 -8.62 -14.09
N LEU A 62 -27.72 -9.46 -15.10
CA LEU A 62 -27.08 -9.06 -16.35
C LEU A 62 -28.12 -8.38 -17.25
N SER A 63 -27.80 -7.18 -17.77
CA SER A 63 -28.60 -6.54 -18.81
C SER A 63 -28.76 -7.46 -20.04
N GLU A 64 -29.83 -7.29 -20.81
CA GLU A 64 -30.12 -8.13 -21.99
C GLU A 64 -29.02 -8.09 -23.07
N ASP A 65 -28.12 -7.11 -23.02
CA ASP A 65 -26.95 -6.95 -23.88
C ASP A 65 -25.63 -7.46 -23.27
N GLY A 66 -25.65 -8.00 -22.04
CA GLY A 66 -24.52 -8.65 -21.37
C GLY A 66 -23.35 -7.74 -20.95
N GLY A 67 -23.55 -6.42 -20.94
CA GLY A 67 -22.48 -5.43 -20.75
C GLY A 67 -22.52 -4.60 -19.46
N SER A 68 -23.51 -4.76 -18.59
CA SER A 68 -23.59 -3.99 -17.34
C SER A 68 -24.35 -4.72 -16.22
N ILE A 69 -23.95 -4.44 -14.97
CA ILE A 69 -24.67 -4.85 -13.76
C ILE A 69 -25.38 -3.62 -13.18
N ALA A 70 -26.67 -3.76 -12.88
CA ALA A 70 -27.42 -2.80 -12.09
C ALA A 70 -27.84 -3.43 -10.75
N ASN A 71 -27.73 -2.65 -9.67
CA ASN A 71 -28.16 -3.01 -8.32
C ASN A 71 -29.64 -2.61 -8.15
N PHE A 72 -30.52 -3.55 -7.78
CA PHE A 72 -31.97 -3.31 -7.67
C PHE A 72 -32.51 -3.66 -6.28
N SER A 73 -33.48 -2.88 -5.79
CA SER A 73 -34.30 -3.19 -4.62
C SER A 73 -35.47 -4.13 -5.01
N PRO A 74 -35.92 -5.03 -4.13
CA PRO A 74 -36.81 -6.13 -4.51
C PRO A 74 -38.29 -5.72 -4.49
N GLU A 75 -38.79 -5.09 -5.55
CA GLU A 75 -40.23 -5.05 -5.82
C GLU A 75 -40.51 -5.25 -7.33
N SER A 76 -41.15 -6.38 -7.65
CA SER A 76 -41.74 -6.82 -8.94
C SER A 76 -40.90 -7.68 -9.92
N ASP A 77 -41.66 -8.53 -10.63
CA ASP A 77 -41.34 -9.70 -11.47
C ASP A 77 -40.08 -9.61 -12.36
N TYR A 78 -39.39 -10.73 -12.62
CA TYR A 78 -38.60 -11.10 -13.85
C TYR A 78 -37.26 -11.87 -13.58
N GLY A 79 -37.12 -13.07 -14.17
CA GLY A 79 -35.85 -13.73 -14.58
C GLY A 79 -35.05 -14.58 -13.55
N PRO A 80 -34.20 -15.55 -13.97
CA PRO A 80 -33.47 -16.42 -13.03
C PRO A 80 -32.31 -15.69 -12.33
N VAL A 81 -32.29 -15.80 -11.01
CA VAL A 81 -31.27 -15.26 -10.09
C VAL A 81 -30.07 -16.21 -10.04
N LEU A 82 -28.85 -15.67 -10.20
CA LEU A 82 -27.61 -16.45 -10.00
C LEU A 82 -27.31 -16.57 -8.51
N LYS A 83 -27.12 -17.79 -8.01
CA LYS A 83 -26.73 -18.02 -6.61
C LYS A 83 -25.22 -17.83 -6.46
N PHE A 84 -24.77 -17.49 -5.26
CA PHE A 84 -23.35 -17.31 -4.94
C PHE A 84 -22.53 -18.56 -5.28
N GLU A 85 -23.08 -19.76 -5.05
CA GLU A 85 -22.40 -21.02 -5.40
C GLU A 85 -22.21 -21.18 -6.92
N ASP A 86 -23.13 -20.66 -7.74
CA ASP A 86 -23.04 -20.71 -9.20
C ASP A 86 -21.94 -19.75 -9.70
N VAL A 87 -21.79 -18.59 -9.05
CA VAL A 87 -20.76 -17.60 -9.37
C VAL A 87 -19.36 -18.13 -8.97
N ALA A 88 -19.20 -18.67 -7.77
CA ALA A 88 -17.96 -19.28 -7.31
C ALA A 88 -17.52 -20.43 -8.23
N THR A 89 -18.45 -21.29 -8.64
CA THR A 89 -18.21 -22.38 -9.61
C THR A 89 -17.76 -21.84 -10.98
N LEU A 90 -18.38 -20.76 -11.46
CA LEU A 90 -17.99 -20.11 -12.72
C LEU A 90 -16.58 -19.51 -12.65
N ILE A 91 -16.18 -18.97 -11.51
CA ILE A 91 -14.86 -18.37 -11.30
C ILE A 91 -13.78 -19.42 -11.21
N GLN A 92 -14.04 -20.50 -10.47
CA GLN A 92 -13.16 -21.65 -10.43
C GLN A 92 -12.97 -22.24 -11.84
N ALA A 93 -14.06 -22.48 -12.58
CA ALA A 93 -13.99 -22.96 -13.95
C ALA A 93 -13.22 -22.00 -14.88
N HIS A 94 -13.32 -20.68 -14.65
CA HIS A 94 -12.57 -19.68 -15.40
C HIS A 94 -11.07 -19.68 -15.07
N ALA A 95 -10.72 -19.83 -13.80
CA ALA A 95 -9.33 -19.95 -13.35
C ALA A 95 -8.69 -21.23 -13.90
N GLU A 96 -9.38 -22.37 -13.78
CA GLU A 96 -8.95 -23.67 -14.31
C GLU A 96 -8.78 -23.63 -15.83
N LYS A 97 -9.69 -22.97 -16.56
CA LYS A 97 -9.58 -22.76 -18.01
C LYS A 97 -8.34 -21.94 -18.37
N ALA A 98 -8.04 -20.88 -17.61
CA ALA A 98 -6.85 -20.06 -17.84
C ALA A 98 -5.56 -20.86 -17.57
N ALA A 99 -5.52 -21.65 -16.50
CA ALA A 99 -4.39 -22.53 -16.19
C ALA A 99 -4.19 -23.63 -17.24
N LYS A 100 -5.27 -24.26 -17.71
CA LYS A 100 -5.22 -25.27 -18.78
C LYS A 100 -4.67 -24.69 -20.08
N MET A 101 -5.17 -23.53 -20.50
CA MET A 101 -4.66 -22.81 -21.67
C MET A 101 -3.16 -22.49 -21.52
N ALA A 102 -2.72 -22.01 -20.35
CA ALA A 102 -1.31 -21.73 -20.08
C ALA A 102 -0.44 -22.99 -20.23
N LYS A 103 -0.87 -24.12 -19.65
CA LYS A 103 -0.21 -25.43 -19.78
C LYS A 103 -0.11 -25.88 -21.24
N GLU A 104 -1.18 -25.76 -22.01
CA GLU A 104 -1.23 -26.14 -23.43
C GLU A 104 -0.27 -25.28 -24.28
N ARG A 105 -0.22 -23.96 -24.05
CA ARG A 105 0.68 -23.06 -24.76
C ARG A 105 2.15 -23.28 -24.40
N LEU A 106 2.45 -23.61 -23.15
CA LEU A 106 3.79 -24.01 -22.74
C LEU A 106 4.23 -25.33 -23.37
N ALA A 107 3.32 -26.31 -23.46
CA ALA A 107 3.60 -27.57 -24.13
C ALA A 107 3.84 -27.36 -25.63
N GLU A 108 3.04 -26.50 -26.29
CA GLU A 108 3.24 -26.13 -27.69
C GLU A 108 4.55 -25.38 -27.92
N ALA A 109 4.92 -24.46 -27.02
CA ALA A 109 6.19 -23.75 -27.06
C ALA A 109 7.38 -24.70 -26.94
N LYS A 110 7.31 -25.66 -26.00
CA LYS A 110 8.32 -26.71 -25.81
C LYS A 110 8.44 -27.61 -27.06
N ARG A 111 7.32 -27.92 -27.73
CA ARG A 111 7.30 -28.75 -28.95
C ARG A 111 7.85 -28.02 -30.18
N THR A 112 7.61 -26.72 -30.30
CA THR A 112 7.90 -25.94 -31.53
C THR A 112 9.17 -25.08 -31.43
N GLY A 113 9.73 -24.93 -30.23
CA GLY A 113 10.87 -24.04 -29.95
C GLY A 113 10.53 -22.55 -30.07
N ARG A 114 9.25 -22.20 -30.23
CA ARG A 114 8.76 -20.81 -30.32
C ARG A 114 8.16 -20.39 -28.98
N PRO A 115 8.29 -19.12 -28.58
CA PRO A 115 7.67 -18.64 -27.35
C PRO A 115 6.14 -18.77 -27.43
N PRO A 116 5.47 -19.02 -26.28
CA PRO A 116 4.02 -19.14 -26.25
C PRO A 116 3.37 -17.81 -26.65
N ALA A 117 2.40 -17.87 -27.56
CA ALA A 117 1.69 -16.71 -28.08
C ALA A 117 0.29 -16.61 -27.47
N PHE A 118 -0.06 -15.41 -27.02
CA PHE A 118 -1.36 -15.11 -26.40
C PHE A 118 -1.97 -13.85 -27.04
N SER A 119 -3.27 -13.90 -27.25
CA SER A 119 -4.09 -12.73 -27.56
C SER A 119 -4.15 -11.76 -26.37
N ASP A 120 -4.54 -10.51 -26.63
CA ASP A 120 -4.67 -9.50 -25.58
C ASP A 120 -5.77 -9.85 -24.56
N PHE A 121 -6.81 -10.56 -25.00
CA PHE A 121 -7.83 -11.09 -24.12
C PHE A 121 -7.26 -12.15 -23.16
N GLU A 122 -6.50 -13.13 -23.68
CA GLU A 122 -5.88 -14.17 -22.86
C GLU A 122 -4.87 -13.61 -21.87
N LYS A 123 -4.10 -12.58 -22.26
CA LYS A 123 -3.20 -11.86 -21.34
C LYS A 123 -3.96 -11.17 -20.22
N ARG A 124 -5.06 -10.47 -20.53
CA ARG A 124 -5.90 -9.80 -19.51
C ARG A 124 -6.57 -10.82 -18.58
N MET A 125 -7.09 -11.90 -19.14
CA MET A 125 -7.69 -13.00 -18.38
C MET A 125 -6.69 -13.64 -17.41
N ALA A 126 -5.46 -13.93 -17.86
CA ALA A 126 -4.42 -14.47 -17.00
C ALA A 126 -3.98 -13.48 -15.90
N GLN A 127 -3.88 -12.18 -16.21
CA GLN A 127 -3.61 -11.14 -15.21
C GLN A 127 -4.71 -11.03 -14.16
N ASP A 128 -5.97 -11.14 -14.58
CA ASP A 128 -7.14 -11.11 -13.72
C ASP A 128 -7.15 -12.30 -12.75
N VAL A 129 -7.00 -13.50 -13.28
CA VAL A 129 -6.94 -14.75 -12.49
C VAL A 129 -5.79 -14.70 -11.48
N ARG A 130 -4.61 -14.26 -11.91
CA ARG A 130 -3.43 -14.11 -11.04
C ARG A 130 -3.63 -13.09 -9.92
N ARG A 131 -4.25 -11.94 -10.22
CA ARG A 131 -4.43 -10.85 -9.23
C ARG A 131 -5.50 -11.15 -8.20
N THR A 132 -6.62 -11.73 -8.63
CA THR A 132 -7.85 -11.73 -7.82
C THR A 132 -8.38 -13.11 -7.50
N ARG A 133 -7.87 -14.17 -8.15
CA ARG A 133 -8.43 -15.52 -8.09
C ARG A 133 -7.37 -16.62 -7.90
N HIS A 134 -6.17 -16.25 -7.47
CA HIS A 134 -5.06 -17.19 -7.25
C HIS A 134 -5.36 -18.24 -6.18
N MET A 135 -6.28 -17.95 -5.25
CA MET A 135 -6.75 -18.88 -4.22
C MET A 135 -7.55 -20.08 -4.79
N PHE A 136 -8.02 -20.01 -6.04
CA PHE A 136 -8.76 -21.09 -6.70
C PHE A 136 -7.87 -21.99 -7.56
N LEU A 137 -6.55 -21.77 -7.54
CA LEU A 137 -5.59 -22.53 -8.33
C LEU A 137 -4.62 -23.29 -7.44
N SER A 138 -4.27 -24.50 -7.86
CA SER A 138 -3.16 -25.22 -7.24
C SER A 138 -1.82 -24.49 -7.49
N PRO A 139 -0.80 -24.71 -6.63
CA PRO A 139 0.53 -24.14 -6.84
C PRO A 139 1.14 -24.47 -8.22
N GLU A 140 0.83 -25.66 -8.77
CA GLU A 140 1.29 -26.09 -10.09
C GLU A 140 0.60 -25.34 -11.23
N GLU A 141 -0.69 -25.01 -11.07
CA GLU A 141 -1.44 -24.22 -12.05
C GLU A 141 -1.02 -22.76 -12.04
N MET A 142 -0.73 -22.23 -10.86
CA MET A 142 -0.12 -20.91 -10.71
C MET A 142 1.26 -20.85 -11.35
N ALA A 143 2.11 -21.86 -11.13
CA ALA A 143 3.44 -21.93 -11.75
C ALA A 143 3.35 -22.00 -13.28
N ALA A 144 2.38 -22.77 -13.82
CA ALA A 144 2.16 -22.85 -15.26
C ALA A 144 1.68 -21.52 -15.86
N LEU A 145 0.81 -20.77 -15.18
CA LEU A 145 0.43 -19.41 -15.59
C LEU A 145 1.62 -18.45 -15.54
N ASP A 146 2.45 -18.54 -14.51
CA ASP A 146 3.62 -17.68 -14.35
C ASP A 146 4.70 -17.94 -15.41
N GLU A 147 4.98 -19.21 -15.71
CA GLU A 147 5.91 -19.62 -16.78
C GLU A 147 5.37 -19.22 -18.17
N ALA A 148 4.07 -19.44 -18.43
CA ALA A 148 3.43 -19.18 -19.71
C ALA A 148 3.47 -17.71 -20.13
N PHE A 149 3.20 -16.80 -19.19
CA PHE A 149 3.10 -15.38 -19.47
C PHE A 149 4.40 -14.61 -19.17
N GLY A 150 5.49 -15.32 -18.89
CA GLY A 150 6.79 -14.72 -18.60
C GLY A 150 6.79 -13.88 -17.33
N TYR A 151 5.90 -14.19 -16.39
CA TYR A 151 5.88 -13.57 -15.07
C TYR A 151 7.05 -14.09 -14.25
N ARG A 152 8.26 -13.56 -14.49
CA ARG A 152 9.33 -13.65 -13.51
C ARG A 152 8.89 -12.89 -12.27
N TYR A 153 9.08 -13.49 -11.08
CA TYR A 153 8.86 -12.89 -9.76
C TYR A 153 8.77 -11.36 -9.81
N GLY A 154 7.56 -10.83 -9.61
CA GLY A 154 7.29 -9.39 -9.58
C GLY A 154 6.03 -8.98 -10.36
N LYS A 155 5.24 -8.13 -9.71
CA LYS A 155 4.03 -7.42 -10.19
C LYS A 155 2.68 -8.13 -10.04
N VAL A 156 2.21 -8.15 -8.79
CA VAL A 156 0.84 -7.76 -8.40
C VAL A 156 1.05 -6.61 -7.41
N PRO A 157 0.37 -5.45 -7.48
CA PRO A 157 0.44 -4.53 -6.36
C PRO A 157 -0.12 -5.28 -5.17
N ALA A 158 0.74 -5.62 -4.21
CA ALA A 158 0.27 -6.01 -2.90
C ALA A 158 -0.75 -4.94 -2.49
N ALA A 159 -1.96 -5.35 -2.08
CA ALA A 159 -2.63 -4.53 -1.09
C ALA A 159 -1.56 -4.25 -0.05
N ALA A 160 -1.31 -2.98 0.28
CA ALA A 160 -0.47 -2.66 1.41
C ALA A 160 -0.90 -3.62 2.54
N PRO A 161 0.03 -4.24 3.29
CA PRO A 161 -0.40 -4.94 4.49
C PRO A 161 -1.41 -4.02 5.16
N SER A 162 -2.60 -4.55 5.47
CA SER A 162 -3.41 -3.85 6.47
C SER A 162 -2.42 -3.54 7.57
N LEU A 163 -2.39 -2.28 8.00
CA LEU A 163 -1.61 -1.87 9.14
C LEU A 163 -2.19 -2.62 10.35
N ASP A 164 -1.95 -3.92 10.44
CA ASP A 164 -2.21 -4.75 11.61
C ASP A 164 -1.26 -4.32 12.75
N PHE A 165 -0.42 -3.31 12.50
CA PHE A 165 0.43 -2.64 13.49
C PHE A 165 0.44 -1.10 13.43
N ASP A 166 -0.58 -0.44 12.87
CA ASP A 166 -0.94 0.88 13.43
C ASP A 166 -1.87 0.61 14.61
N VAL A 167 -1.25 0.24 15.73
CA VAL A 167 -1.96 0.22 17.00
C VAL A 167 -2.29 1.68 17.30
N ALA A 168 -3.57 2.01 17.15
CA ALA A 168 -4.14 3.21 17.74
C ALA A 168 -3.58 3.32 19.17
N PRO A 169 -3.05 4.49 19.60
CA PRO A 169 -2.57 4.62 20.96
C PRO A 169 -3.66 4.12 21.90
N ALA A 170 -3.31 3.21 22.81
CA ALA A 170 -4.26 2.62 23.74
C ALA A 170 -5.20 3.72 24.26
N ALA A 171 -6.50 3.49 24.13
CA ALA A 171 -7.52 4.42 24.61
C ALA A 171 -7.15 4.83 26.05
N PRO A 172 -7.22 6.13 26.41
CA PRO A 172 -6.87 6.59 27.74
C PRO A 172 -7.80 5.92 28.77
N GLY A 173 -7.30 4.93 29.51
CA GLY A 173 -8.05 4.26 30.58
C GLY A 173 -7.82 2.75 30.77
N ALA A 174 -7.10 2.06 29.88
CA ALA A 174 -6.82 0.63 30.06
C ALA A 174 -5.76 0.39 31.14
N VAL A 175 -6.20 0.20 32.40
CA VAL A 175 -5.36 -0.30 33.48
C VAL A 175 -5.17 -1.81 33.29
N LEU A 176 -4.01 -2.21 32.79
CA LEU A 176 -3.61 -3.62 32.76
C LEU A 176 -3.05 -4.04 34.13
N PRO A 177 -3.31 -5.29 34.59
CA PRO A 177 -2.81 -5.77 35.87
C PRO A 177 -1.27 -5.84 35.90
N PRO A 178 -0.64 -5.61 37.07
CA PRO A 178 0.80 -5.48 37.20
C PRO A 178 1.49 -6.83 36.96
N VAL A 179 2.27 -6.92 35.88
CA VAL A 179 3.26 -7.98 35.69
C VAL A 179 4.52 -7.60 36.45
N ALA A 180 5.08 -8.55 37.20
CA ALA A 180 6.19 -8.34 38.14
C ALA A 180 7.36 -7.54 37.51
N ALA A 181 7.82 -6.54 38.27
CA ALA A 181 8.87 -5.61 37.88
C ALA A 181 10.15 -6.34 37.48
N ARG A 182 10.51 -6.22 36.20
CA ARG A 182 11.86 -6.50 35.72
C ARG A 182 12.77 -5.34 36.14
N PRO A 183 14.06 -5.58 36.50
CA PRO A 183 14.95 -4.51 36.92
C PRO A 183 15.06 -3.42 35.85
N PRO A 184 15.24 -2.15 36.22
CA PRO A 184 15.34 -1.05 35.27
C PRO A 184 16.52 -1.28 34.30
N PRO A 185 16.38 -0.91 33.01
CA PRO A 185 17.47 -0.99 32.06
C PRO A 185 18.65 -0.14 32.55
N GLN A 186 19.83 -0.76 32.49
CA GLN A 186 21.10 -0.14 32.89
C GLN A 186 21.26 1.24 32.27
N ALA A 187 21.54 2.23 33.13
CA ALA A 187 22.02 3.54 32.74
C ALA A 187 23.12 3.39 31.69
N ALA A 188 23.01 4.18 30.62
CA ALA A 188 23.94 4.25 29.50
C ALA A 188 25.40 4.15 29.97
N ARG A 189 25.99 2.95 29.89
CA ARG A 189 27.44 2.83 29.82
C ARG A 189 27.85 3.63 28.59
N ALA A 190 28.72 4.62 28.79
CA ALA A 190 29.35 5.34 27.70
C ALA A 190 29.75 4.32 26.62
N ALA A 191 29.20 4.46 25.42
CA ALA A 191 29.41 3.50 24.35
C ALA A 191 30.91 3.44 24.06
N ALA A 192 31.52 2.29 24.35
CA ALA A 192 32.86 2.00 23.89
C ALA A 192 32.86 2.11 22.35
N ALA A 193 33.96 2.62 21.79
CA ALA A 193 34.20 2.55 20.35
C ALA A 193 33.97 1.10 19.84
N PRO A 194 33.65 0.91 18.54
CA PRO A 194 33.39 -0.42 17.98
C PRO A 194 34.45 -1.43 18.41
N ALA A 195 34.03 -2.64 18.78
CA ALA A 195 34.95 -3.65 19.31
C ALA A 195 35.91 -4.21 18.24
N ASP A 196 35.45 -4.28 16.98
CA ASP A 196 36.24 -4.67 15.82
C ASP A 196 37.21 -3.55 15.39
N PRO A 197 38.53 -3.80 15.29
CA PRO A 197 39.51 -2.78 14.89
C PRO A 197 39.22 -2.11 13.54
N ALA A 198 38.69 -2.86 12.56
CA ALA A 198 38.36 -2.30 11.25
C ALA A 198 37.13 -1.38 11.33
N ALA A 199 36.07 -1.81 12.03
CA ALA A 199 34.91 -0.97 12.33
C ALA A 199 35.30 0.29 13.12
N ARG A 200 36.23 0.18 14.08
CA ARG A 200 36.72 1.31 14.87
C ARG A 200 37.42 2.35 14.00
N ALA A 201 38.35 1.93 13.15
CA ALA A 201 39.05 2.84 12.24
C ALA A 201 38.08 3.54 11.26
N LEU A 202 37.05 2.83 10.79
CA LEU A 202 36.01 3.40 9.94
C LEU A 202 35.13 4.40 10.70
N TYR A 203 34.73 4.08 11.92
CA TYR A 203 34.00 4.98 12.81
C TYR A 203 34.76 6.28 13.06
N GLU A 204 36.06 6.19 13.39
CA GLU A 204 36.88 7.38 13.67
C GLU A 204 36.94 8.31 12.45
N LYS A 205 37.08 7.75 11.23
CA LYS A 205 37.04 8.52 9.99
C LYS A 205 35.67 9.16 9.73
N LEU A 206 34.58 8.42 9.92
CA LEU A 206 33.23 8.95 9.78
C LEU A 206 32.96 10.08 10.79
N ALA A 207 33.29 9.84 12.06
CA ALA A 207 33.06 10.78 13.15
C ALA A 207 33.86 12.08 13.00
N ALA A 208 34.98 12.05 12.25
CA ALA A 208 35.73 13.24 11.87
C ALA A 208 35.11 14.00 10.68
N ASN A 209 34.34 13.32 9.82
CA ASN A 209 33.72 13.92 8.64
C ASN A 209 32.30 14.48 8.88
N VAL A 210 31.62 14.04 9.95
CA VAL A 210 30.28 14.51 10.31
C VAL A 210 30.31 15.42 11.53
N THR A 211 29.39 16.40 11.57
CA THR A 211 29.17 17.22 12.77
C THR A 211 28.08 16.59 13.61
N PHE A 212 28.33 16.39 14.91
CA PHE A 212 27.31 15.98 15.88
C PHE A 212 26.84 17.21 16.64
N ALA A 213 25.57 17.61 16.49
CA ALA A 213 25.00 18.75 17.20
C ALA A 213 24.11 18.32 18.39
N GLY A 214 23.70 19.30 19.20
CA GLY A 214 22.92 19.09 20.42
C GLY A 214 23.77 19.09 21.70
N THR A 215 23.15 18.67 22.81
CA THR A 215 23.78 18.56 24.13
C THR A 215 24.87 17.47 24.16
N PRO A 216 25.79 17.48 25.14
CA PRO A 216 26.81 16.43 25.25
C PRO A 216 26.23 15.00 25.34
N ARG A 217 25.07 14.84 25.99
CA ARG A 217 24.35 13.56 26.06
C ARG A 217 23.84 13.12 24.68
N GLU A 218 23.20 14.03 23.96
CA GLU A 218 22.70 13.78 22.59
C GLU A 218 23.84 13.40 21.64
N GLN A 219 24.92 14.18 21.64
CA GLN A 219 26.10 13.89 20.83
C GLN A 219 26.70 12.52 21.17
N ALA A 220 26.81 12.18 22.46
CA ALA A 220 27.29 10.87 22.88
C ALA A 220 26.38 9.73 22.41
N THR A 221 25.06 9.91 22.46
CA THR A 221 24.10 8.94 21.94
C THR A 221 24.20 8.79 20.43
N LEU A 222 24.30 9.87 19.66
CA LEU A 222 24.48 9.80 18.20
C LEU A 222 25.78 9.09 17.80
N ARG A 223 26.87 9.36 18.54
CA ARG A 223 28.14 8.65 18.38
C ARG A 223 27.99 7.15 18.67
N ALA A 224 27.28 6.79 19.74
CA ALA A 224 26.97 5.40 20.07
C ALA A 224 26.15 4.71 18.97
N MET A 225 25.14 5.39 18.44
CA MET A 225 24.32 4.90 17.32
C MET A 225 25.18 4.67 16.08
N LEU A 226 26.01 5.64 15.70
CA LEU A 226 26.92 5.50 14.56
C LEU A 226 27.92 4.35 14.75
N GLY A 227 28.44 4.18 15.96
CA GLY A 227 29.29 3.04 16.33
C GLY A 227 28.60 1.70 16.05
N LYS A 228 27.34 1.55 16.49
CA LYS A 228 26.54 0.35 16.21
C LYS A 228 26.30 0.12 14.73
N VAL A 229 26.00 1.19 13.97
CA VAL A 229 25.81 1.09 12.53
C VAL A 229 27.07 0.50 11.87
N VAL A 230 28.27 1.00 12.18
CA VAL A 230 29.51 0.49 11.56
C VAL A 230 29.94 -0.89 12.08
N GLU A 231 29.33 -1.42 13.13
CA GLU A 231 29.53 -2.82 13.54
C GLU A 231 28.79 -3.80 12.63
N THR A 232 27.82 -3.33 11.86
CA THR A 232 27.08 -4.15 10.88
C THR A 232 27.84 -4.28 9.56
N GLU A 233 27.62 -5.38 8.82
CA GLU A 233 28.25 -5.60 7.51
C GLU A 233 27.82 -4.52 6.51
N SER A 234 26.51 -4.24 6.49
CA SER A 234 25.89 -3.26 5.60
C SER A 234 26.29 -1.84 5.97
N GLY A 235 26.30 -1.52 7.27
CA GLY A 235 26.77 -0.21 7.74
C GLY A 235 28.22 0.06 7.39
N ARG A 236 29.14 -0.92 7.50
CA ARG A 236 30.53 -0.74 7.02
C ARG A 236 30.60 -0.44 5.54
N ARG A 237 29.88 -1.21 4.72
CA ARG A 237 29.84 -1.03 3.26
C ARG A 237 29.42 0.40 2.90
N PHE A 238 28.30 0.86 3.46
CA PHE A 238 27.72 2.15 3.10
C PHE A 238 28.43 3.34 3.77
N ALA A 239 29.01 3.15 4.94
CA ALA A 239 29.92 4.11 5.56
C ALA A 239 31.17 4.36 4.70
N ALA A 240 31.82 3.28 4.24
CA ALA A 240 32.99 3.39 3.37
C ALA A 240 32.65 4.06 2.03
N ASP A 241 31.44 3.82 1.53
CA ASP A 241 30.92 4.45 0.32
C ASP A 241 30.61 5.95 0.52
N PHE A 242 29.95 6.31 1.62
CA PHE A 242 29.72 7.72 2.01
C PHE A 242 31.03 8.53 2.05
N LEU A 243 32.08 7.97 2.65
CA LEU A 243 33.38 8.63 2.77
C LEU A 243 34.06 8.95 1.42
N LYS A 244 33.65 8.33 0.31
CA LYS A 244 34.20 8.64 -1.03
C LYS A 244 33.68 9.98 -1.57
N ASP A 245 32.44 10.32 -1.24
CA ASP A 245 31.76 11.51 -1.80
C ASP A 245 31.66 12.66 -0.79
N SER A 246 31.76 12.35 0.51
CA SER A 246 31.66 13.31 1.60
C SER A 246 32.94 14.09 1.85
N LYS A 247 32.80 15.38 2.18
CA LYS A 247 33.82 16.21 2.81
C LYS A 247 33.44 16.53 4.25
N ALA A 248 34.44 16.83 5.06
CA ALA A 248 34.22 17.24 6.45
C ALA A 248 33.25 18.43 6.53
N GLY A 249 32.23 18.29 7.37
CA GLY A 249 31.23 19.34 7.58
C GLY A 249 30.09 19.38 6.58
N GLU A 250 30.00 18.45 5.61
CA GLU A 250 28.85 18.40 4.67
C GLU A 250 27.61 17.72 5.24
N THR A 251 27.69 17.11 6.42
CA THR A 251 26.57 16.47 7.10
C THR A 251 26.57 16.76 8.60
N VAL A 252 25.40 17.12 9.11
CA VAL A 252 25.12 17.35 10.54
C VAL A 252 24.14 16.28 11.02
N LEU A 253 24.48 15.61 12.11
CA LEU A 253 23.62 14.65 12.81
C LEU A 253 23.13 15.27 14.12
N GLU A 254 21.82 15.27 14.36
CA GLU A 254 21.23 15.86 15.57
C GLU A 254 19.88 15.22 15.93
N PHE A 255 19.39 15.49 17.14
CA PHE A 255 18.05 15.11 17.56
C PHE A 255 17.07 16.27 17.41
N GLU A 256 15.85 15.96 16.98
CA GLU A 256 14.74 16.90 16.83
C GLU A 256 13.48 16.38 17.55
N ASP A 257 12.67 17.30 18.09
CA ASP A 257 11.32 16.96 18.55
C ASP A 257 10.40 16.86 17.33
N ILE A 258 10.14 15.64 16.86
CA ILE A 258 9.28 15.44 15.71
C ILE A 258 7.81 15.50 16.15
N PRO A 259 6.98 16.40 15.57
CA PRO A 259 5.57 16.52 15.92
C PRO A 259 4.81 15.19 15.84
N ASN A 260 3.75 15.06 16.64
CA ASN A 260 2.89 13.87 16.72
C ASN A 260 3.61 12.57 17.16
N SER A 261 4.84 12.67 17.65
CA SER A 261 5.56 11.53 18.23
C SER A 261 5.31 11.43 19.73
N LYS A 262 5.04 10.23 20.26
CA LYS A 262 4.77 10.03 21.68
C LYS A 262 5.42 8.75 22.22
N VAL A 263 6.07 8.86 23.37
CA VAL A 263 6.54 7.69 24.14
C VAL A 263 5.36 7.02 24.84
N ILE A 264 5.24 5.71 24.68
CA ILE A 264 4.21 4.88 25.31
C ILE A 264 4.86 3.69 26.02
N ASP A 265 4.20 3.22 27.08
CA ASP A 265 4.54 1.95 27.71
C ASP A 265 3.75 0.84 27.01
N TRP A 266 4.46 -0.13 26.45
CA TRP A 266 3.90 -1.30 25.80
C TRP A 266 4.43 -2.55 26.48
N ASN A 267 3.56 -3.23 27.24
CA ASN A 267 3.90 -4.44 28.00
C ASN A 267 5.12 -4.26 28.92
N GLY A 268 5.23 -3.12 29.60
CA GLY A 268 6.34 -2.80 30.49
C GLY A 268 7.62 -2.37 29.78
N LYS A 269 7.56 -2.16 28.46
CA LYS A 269 8.65 -1.64 27.62
C LYS A 269 8.28 -0.27 27.10
N LYS A 270 9.16 0.72 27.30
CA LYS A 270 8.99 2.03 26.66
C LYS A 270 9.34 1.92 25.18
N ILE A 271 8.39 2.29 24.33
CA ILE A 271 8.54 2.49 22.89
C ILE A 271 8.00 3.88 22.53
N PHE A 272 8.12 4.32 21.28
CA PHE A 272 7.38 5.50 20.82
C PHE A 272 6.67 5.22 19.51
N THR A 273 5.60 5.97 19.28
CA THR A 273 4.89 6.03 18.00
C THR A 273 5.21 7.36 17.33
N GLY A 274 5.37 7.35 16.00
CA GLY A 274 5.75 8.53 15.21
C GLY A 274 6.88 8.26 14.22
N SER A 275 7.34 9.30 13.53
CA SER A 275 8.48 9.20 12.61
C SER A 275 9.78 8.94 13.39
N GLY A 276 10.66 8.10 12.86
CA GLY A 276 11.98 7.87 13.45
C GLY A 276 12.96 9.01 13.20
N GLY A 277 12.90 9.67 12.05
CA GLY A 277 13.88 10.66 11.64
C GLY A 277 13.58 11.21 10.25
N HIS A 278 14.38 12.19 9.83
CA HIS A 278 14.31 12.82 8.51
C HIS A 278 15.70 13.31 8.06
N ALA A 279 16.00 13.17 6.77
CA ALA A 279 17.15 13.78 6.13
C ALA A 279 16.74 14.98 5.25
N HIS A 280 17.20 16.18 5.62
CA HIS A 280 17.02 17.40 4.83
C HIS A 280 18.03 17.43 3.67
N THR A 281 17.82 16.59 2.67
CA THR A 281 18.73 16.37 1.53
C THR A 281 18.87 17.57 0.60
N SER A 282 18.11 18.64 0.81
CA SER A 282 18.27 19.93 0.14
C SER A 282 19.30 20.85 0.77
N ASP A 283 19.61 20.64 2.04
CA ASP A 283 20.34 21.62 2.84
C ASP A 283 21.85 21.51 2.63
N THR A 284 22.56 22.61 2.85
CA THR A 284 24.03 22.62 2.81
C THR A 284 24.53 23.30 4.08
N PRO A 285 25.04 22.53 5.07
CA PRO A 285 25.21 21.06 5.07
C PRO A 285 23.90 20.28 5.12
N ILE A 286 23.93 19.00 4.73
CA ILE A 286 22.77 18.09 4.88
C ILE A 286 22.51 17.89 6.37
N ARG A 287 21.27 18.05 6.82
CA ARG A 287 20.88 17.84 8.21
C ARG A 287 20.11 16.53 8.34
N VAL A 288 20.60 15.64 9.19
CA VAL A 288 19.95 14.38 9.55
C VAL A 288 19.42 14.51 10.97
N HIS A 289 18.11 14.44 11.09
CA HIS A 289 17.37 14.53 12.34
C HIS A 289 16.90 13.16 12.76
N LEU A 290 17.23 12.76 13.98
CA LEU A 290 16.59 11.63 14.64
C LEU A 290 15.58 12.12 15.66
N ASN A 291 14.53 11.35 15.87
CA ASN A 291 13.52 11.65 16.87
C ASN A 291 14.14 11.65 18.27
N ARG A 292 14.00 12.76 19.00
CA ARG A 292 14.51 12.87 20.38
C ARG A 292 13.91 11.83 21.33
N ASN A 293 12.74 11.25 21.00
CA ASN A 293 12.13 10.17 21.78
C ASN A 293 12.99 8.91 21.86
N PHE A 294 13.96 8.69 20.95
CA PHE A 294 14.94 7.61 21.10
C PHE A 294 15.75 7.71 22.40
N LEU A 295 15.87 8.89 23.00
CA LEU A 295 16.56 9.09 24.28
C LEU A 295 15.76 8.58 25.49
N ALA A 296 14.47 8.27 25.31
CA ALA A 296 13.51 7.98 26.36
C ALA A 296 12.93 6.55 26.33
N ILE A 297 13.31 5.73 25.33
CA ILE A 297 12.80 4.36 25.14
C ILE A 297 13.89 3.30 25.41
N ASP A 298 13.48 2.08 25.77
CA ASP A 298 14.39 1.08 26.34
C ASP A 298 15.45 0.56 25.35
N ASP A 299 15.06 0.39 24.07
CA ASP A 299 15.96 -0.03 22.97
C ASP A 299 16.40 1.14 22.07
N GLY A 300 16.21 2.38 22.53
CA GLY A 300 16.30 3.56 21.68
C GLY A 300 17.65 3.80 21.01
N THR A 301 18.75 3.31 21.59
CA THR A 301 20.07 3.39 20.94
C THR A 301 20.18 2.44 19.74
N ARG A 302 19.51 1.28 19.76
CA ARG A 302 19.54 0.32 18.65
C ARG A 302 18.52 0.69 17.58
N ASP A 303 17.30 1.03 17.99
CA ASP A 303 16.25 1.48 17.07
C ASP A 303 16.66 2.79 16.36
N GLY A 304 17.24 3.72 17.12
CA GLY A 304 17.77 4.96 16.56
C GLY A 304 19.02 4.75 15.71
N ALA A 305 19.80 3.69 15.92
CA ALA A 305 20.90 3.33 15.01
C ALA A 305 20.39 2.81 13.66
N SER A 306 19.31 2.00 13.66
CA SER A 306 18.65 1.56 12.43
C SER A 306 18.12 2.76 11.63
N THR A 307 17.45 3.69 12.32
CA THR A 307 16.96 4.94 11.75
C THR A 307 18.11 5.83 11.27
N LEU A 308 19.20 5.92 12.03
CA LEU A 308 20.39 6.64 11.58
C LEU A 308 20.93 6.05 10.28
N ALA A 309 21.00 4.72 10.15
CA ALA A 309 21.44 4.10 8.90
C ALA A 309 20.51 4.47 7.74
N HIS A 310 19.19 4.50 7.95
CA HIS A 310 18.21 4.97 6.96
C HIS A 310 18.49 6.42 6.52
N GLU A 311 18.49 7.37 7.45
CA GLU A 311 18.57 8.81 7.11
C GLU A 311 19.98 9.24 6.65
N PHE A 312 21.00 8.73 7.33
CA PHE A 312 22.38 9.12 7.08
C PHE A 312 23.00 8.31 5.93
N LEU A 313 22.97 6.98 6.01
CA LEU A 313 23.61 6.13 5.00
C LEU A 313 22.69 5.79 3.82
N GLY A 314 21.37 5.91 3.97
CA GLY A 314 20.42 5.89 2.86
C GLY A 314 20.38 7.25 2.17
N HIS A 315 19.57 8.18 2.68
CA HIS A 315 19.29 9.44 2.00
C HIS A 315 20.51 10.36 1.84
N SER A 316 21.24 10.66 2.92
CA SER A 316 22.31 11.67 2.85
C SER A 316 23.46 11.27 1.93
N ARG A 317 23.83 9.98 1.95
CA ARG A 317 24.82 9.41 1.03
C ARG A 317 24.40 9.57 -0.44
N GLN A 318 23.17 9.19 -0.78
CA GLN A 318 22.70 9.30 -2.17
C GLN A 318 22.52 10.76 -2.59
N ALA A 319 22.11 11.64 -1.67
CA ALA A 319 22.03 13.07 -1.94
C ALA A 319 23.39 13.68 -2.28
N LEU A 320 24.47 13.31 -1.57
CA LEU A 320 25.83 13.75 -1.90
C LEU A 320 26.25 13.25 -3.29
N LYS A 321 26.05 11.98 -3.60
CA LYS A 321 26.32 11.41 -4.93
C LYS A 321 25.56 12.13 -6.03
N ALA A 322 24.27 12.39 -5.81
CA ALA A 322 23.43 13.09 -6.77
C ALA A 322 23.88 14.53 -7.00
N ARG A 323 24.37 15.22 -5.95
CA ARG A 323 24.98 16.56 -6.09
C ARG A 323 26.25 16.51 -6.93
N ARG A 324 27.16 15.56 -6.67
CA ARG A 324 28.40 15.40 -7.44
C ARG A 324 28.15 15.05 -8.91
N ALA A 325 27.14 14.22 -9.16
CA ALA A 325 26.74 13.83 -10.51
C ALA A 325 25.86 14.87 -11.22
N GLY A 326 25.50 15.99 -10.57
CA GLY A 326 24.63 17.03 -11.16
C GLY A 326 23.17 16.60 -11.38
N VAL A 327 22.71 15.55 -10.69
CA VAL A 327 21.36 14.97 -10.85
C VAL A 327 20.49 15.08 -9.58
N ALA A 328 20.88 15.93 -8.62
CA ALA A 328 20.16 16.11 -7.35
C ALA A 328 18.67 16.46 -7.52
N GLY A 329 18.31 17.25 -8.54
CA GLY A 329 16.91 17.58 -8.83
C GLY A 329 16.09 16.35 -9.25
N ALA A 330 16.68 15.43 -10.01
CA ALA A 330 16.04 14.19 -10.44
C ALA A 330 15.89 13.20 -9.27
N MET A 331 16.90 13.12 -8.40
CA MET A 331 16.87 12.26 -7.21
C MET A 331 15.69 12.58 -6.31
N ARG A 332 15.39 13.88 -6.10
CA ARG A 332 14.27 14.33 -5.23
C ARG A 332 12.89 13.86 -5.69
N VAL A 333 12.73 13.62 -6.98
CA VAL A 333 11.44 13.21 -7.57
C VAL A 333 11.44 11.73 -7.93
N TRP A 334 12.46 10.97 -7.53
CA TRP A 334 12.59 9.56 -7.84
C TRP A 334 11.96 8.68 -6.76
N ASP A 335 11.18 7.69 -7.19
CA ASP A 335 10.41 6.84 -6.27
C ASP A 335 11.22 5.73 -5.57
N GLN A 336 12.52 5.60 -5.86
CA GLN A 336 13.38 4.59 -5.25
C GLN A 336 14.30 5.14 -4.13
N ASP A 337 14.31 6.45 -3.87
CA ASP A 337 15.11 7.02 -2.79
C ASP A 337 14.73 6.44 -1.42
N GLU A 338 13.42 6.48 -1.11
CA GLU A 338 12.87 5.91 0.13
C GLU A 338 13.02 4.38 0.23
N PRO A 339 12.65 3.56 -0.79
CA PRO A 339 12.91 2.13 -0.73
C PRO A 339 14.39 1.77 -0.51
N ASN A 340 15.32 2.53 -1.12
CA ASN A 340 16.75 2.33 -0.92
C ASN A 340 17.16 2.65 0.52
N ALA A 341 16.76 3.82 1.04
CA ALA A 341 17.06 4.24 2.40
C ALA A 341 16.45 3.31 3.46
N GLY A 342 15.18 2.94 3.26
CA GLY A 342 14.46 1.91 4.01
C GLY A 342 15.24 0.61 4.09
N ALA A 343 15.64 0.07 2.94
CA ALA A 343 16.38 -1.18 2.88
C ALA A 343 17.76 -1.09 3.57
N VAL A 344 18.47 0.04 3.49
CA VAL A 344 19.71 0.26 4.25
C VAL A 344 19.44 0.22 5.77
N GLY A 345 18.43 0.95 6.24
CA GLY A 345 18.04 0.99 7.64
C GLY A 345 17.64 -0.39 8.17
N TRP A 346 16.69 -1.06 7.51
CA TRP A 346 16.21 -2.39 7.91
C TRP A 346 17.32 -3.42 7.94
N THR A 347 18.21 -3.42 6.94
CA THR A 347 19.33 -4.37 6.89
C THR A 347 20.27 -4.17 8.06
N ALA A 348 20.67 -2.92 8.34
CA ALA A 348 21.51 -2.60 9.50
C ALA A 348 20.80 -3.00 10.80
N GLY A 349 19.51 -2.69 10.92
CA GLY A 349 18.68 -3.06 12.06
C GLY A 349 18.70 -4.56 12.36
N LEU A 350 18.40 -5.39 11.35
CA LEU A 350 18.41 -6.85 11.49
C LEU A 350 19.81 -7.40 11.80
N GLU A 351 20.87 -6.82 11.23
CA GLU A 351 22.26 -7.20 11.54
C GLU A 351 22.66 -6.86 12.99
N MET A 352 22.04 -5.84 13.59
CA MET A 352 22.15 -5.53 15.03
C MET A 352 21.26 -6.41 15.92
N GLY A 353 20.53 -7.36 15.33
CA GLY A 353 19.60 -8.23 16.05
C GLY A 353 18.32 -7.52 16.49
N LEU A 354 17.85 -6.52 15.74
CA LEU A 354 16.48 -6.03 15.91
C LEU A 354 15.46 -7.08 15.47
N PRO A 355 14.28 -7.09 16.09
CA PRO A 355 13.16 -7.92 15.67
C PRO A 355 12.74 -7.59 14.23
N ALA A 356 12.29 -8.60 13.49
CA ALA A 356 11.86 -8.47 12.10
C ALA A 356 10.35 -8.17 12.03
N THR A 357 9.91 -7.09 12.66
CA THR A 357 8.48 -6.77 12.86
C THR A 357 7.97 -5.64 11.97
N GLU A 358 8.87 -4.90 11.30
CA GLU A 358 8.52 -3.73 10.48
C GLU A 358 7.72 -4.10 9.22
N GLY A 359 6.46 -3.64 9.13
CA GLY A 359 5.55 -4.01 8.04
C GLY A 359 5.97 -3.48 6.66
N TRP A 360 6.57 -2.30 6.62
CA TRP A 360 7.10 -1.73 5.37
C TRP A 360 8.28 -2.54 4.82
N MET A 361 9.13 -3.07 5.69
CA MET A 361 10.21 -3.99 5.30
C MET A 361 9.63 -5.26 4.66
N TRP A 362 8.64 -5.89 5.29
CA TRP A 362 8.03 -7.11 4.73
C TRP A 362 7.30 -6.86 3.42
N SER A 363 6.64 -5.70 3.28
CA SER A 363 6.03 -5.27 2.02
C SER A 363 7.07 -5.18 0.91
N TRP A 364 8.22 -4.59 1.20
CA TRP A 364 9.31 -4.45 0.23
C TRP A 364 10.01 -5.77 -0.08
N VAL A 365 10.23 -6.64 0.91
CA VAL A 365 10.79 -7.98 0.68
C VAL A 365 9.86 -8.83 -0.18
N GLY A 366 8.54 -8.77 0.05
CA GLY A 366 7.53 -9.51 -0.69
C GLY A 366 7.29 -9.00 -2.11
N ASP A 367 7.22 -7.68 -2.29
CA ASP A 367 7.05 -7.02 -3.59
C ASP A 367 7.83 -5.70 -3.67
N PRO A 368 9.15 -5.74 -3.98
CA PRO A 368 9.97 -4.54 -4.03
C PRO A 368 9.52 -3.56 -5.13
N ALA A 369 8.87 -4.07 -6.20
CA ALA A 369 8.36 -3.25 -7.29
C ALA A 369 7.03 -2.55 -6.94
N GLY A 370 6.18 -3.15 -6.10
CA GLY A 370 4.92 -2.56 -5.64
C GLY A 370 5.06 -1.64 -4.44
N TYR A 371 6.10 -1.79 -3.62
CA TYR A 371 6.33 -0.95 -2.45
C TYR A 371 6.30 0.58 -2.73
N PRO A 372 7.00 1.12 -3.75
CA PRO A 372 6.90 2.55 -4.10
C PRO A 372 5.48 2.97 -4.48
N GLN A 373 4.71 2.06 -5.09
CA GLN A 373 3.31 2.33 -5.44
C GLN A 373 2.42 2.41 -4.19
N ALA A 374 2.67 1.58 -3.19
CA ALA A 374 2.00 1.67 -1.90
C ALA A 374 2.29 3.01 -1.21
N LEU A 375 3.56 3.45 -1.18
CA LEU A 375 3.95 4.76 -0.66
C LEU A 375 3.22 5.92 -1.35
N LYS A 376 3.20 5.94 -2.69
CA LYS A 376 2.48 6.94 -3.50
C LYS A 376 0.99 7.06 -3.16
N THR A 377 0.38 5.97 -2.71
CA THR A 377 -1.03 5.96 -2.32
C THR A 377 -1.27 6.27 -0.85
N ASN A 378 -0.24 6.20 -0.01
CA ASN A 378 -0.36 6.32 1.44
C ASN A 378 0.18 7.63 2.01
N GLN A 379 1.10 8.31 1.34
CA GLN A 379 1.70 9.53 1.86
C GLN A 379 1.80 10.61 0.79
N ALA A 380 1.52 11.87 1.20
CA ALA A 380 1.45 13.01 0.31
C ALA A 380 2.76 13.26 -0.46
N TYR A 381 3.90 13.25 0.24
CA TYR A 381 5.22 13.47 -0.37
C TYR A 381 5.50 12.47 -1.50
N TYR A 382 5.35 11.17 -1.24
CA TYR A 382 5.60 10.14 -2.25
C TYR A 382 4.60 10.15 -3.40
N ALA A 383 3.39 10.69 -3.22
CA ALA A 383 2.44 10.84 -4.33
C ALA A 383 2.97 11.71 -5.48
N GLY A 384 3.97 12.57 -5.21
CA GLY A 384 4.68 13.39 -6.20
C GLY A 384 5.98 12.79 -6.76
N THR A 385 6.35 11.55 -6.42
CA THR A 385 7.56 10.90 -6.95
C THR A 385 7.25 9.98 -8.14
N PHE A 386 8.28 9.68 -8.93
CA PHE A 386 8.15 9.02 -10.22
C PHE A 386 9.17 7.90 -10.36
N SER A 387 8.76 6.80 -11.00
CA SER A 387 9.72 5.85 -11.53
C SER A 387 10.45 6.45 -12.73
N ARG A 388 11.58 5.85 -13.14
CA ARG A 388 12.31 6.28 -14.35
C ARG A 388 11.43 6.23 -15.59
N ASP A 389 10.58 5.20 -15.71
CA ASP A 389 9.63 5.06 -16.81
C ASP A 389 8.58 6.17 -16.79
N GLU A 390 8.10 6.58 -15.60
CA GLU A 390 7.17 7.69 -15.45
C GLU A 390 7.83 9.03 -15.83
N MET A 391 9.08 9.27 -15.42
CA MET A 391 9.81 10.50 -15.75
C MET A 391 10.01 10.65 -17.27
N ARG A 392 10.28 9.56 -17.97
CA ARG A 392 10.52 9.54 -19.43
C ARG A 392 9.24 9.57 -20.26
N ARG A 393 8.10 9.29 -19.65
CA ARG A 393 6.87 9.12 -20.41
C ARG A 393 6.47 10.44 -21.05
N THR A 394 6.33 10.42 -22.37
CA THR A 394 5.86 11.55 -23.16
C THR A 394 4.49 11.29 -23.75
N LYS A 395 3.79 12.39 -24.04
CA LYS A 395 2.55 12.41 -24.83
C LYS A 395 2.88 12.37 -26.33
N PRO A 396 1.90 12.16 -27.22
CA PRO A 396 2.12 12.18 -28.67
C PRO A 396 2.71 13.50 -29.20
N ASP A 397 2.50 14.61 -28.51
CA ASP A 397 3.06 15.93 -28.85
C ASP A 397 4.50 16.15 -28.34
N GLY A 398 5.10 15.15 -27.70
CA GLY A 398 6.46 15.20 -27.15
C GLY A 398 6.58 15.81 -25.75
N THR A 399 5.50 16.34 -25.17
CA THR A 399 5.51 16.89 -23.80
C THR A 399 5.48 15.77 -22.74
N SER A 400 5.86 16.08 -21.49
CA SER A 400 5.85 15.08 -20.42
C SER A 400 4.41 14.64 -20.07
N ALA A 401 4.22 13.33 -19.85
CA ALA A 401 2.96 12.75 -19.38
C ALA A 401 2.78 12.82 -17.85
N VAL A 402 3.78 13.34 -17.12
CA VAL A 402 3.73 13.44 -15.65
C VAL A 402 2.50 14.18 -15.11
N PRO A 403 2.06 15.33 -15.68
CA PRO A 403 0.84 15.98 -15.22
C PRO A 403 -0.41 15.07 -15.28
N ASP A 404 -0.53 14.25 -16.32
CA ASP A 404 -1.66 13.32 -16.48
C ASP A 404 -1.56 12.13 -15.51
N ILE A 405 -0.34 11.69 -15.19
CA ILE A 405 -0.09 10.67 -14.15
C ILE A 405 -0.52 11.20 -12.78
N LEU A 406 -0.13 12.43 -12.45
CA LEU A 406 -0.51 13.07 -11.18
C LEU A 406 -2.02 13.32 -11.10
N GLU A 407 -2.65 13.73 -12.20
CA GLU A 407 -4.10 13.88 -12.28
C GLU A 407 -4.83 12.56 -12.02
N LYS A 408 -4.34 11.45 -12.59
CA LYS A 408 -4.87 10.11 -12.27
C LYS A 408 -4.69 9.75 -10.80
N ARG A 409 -3.55 10.09 -10.18
CA ARG A 409 -3.32 9.83 -8.75
C ARG A 409 -4.27 10.67 -7.87
N LEU A 410 -4.49 11.93 -8.23
CA LEU A 410 -5.47 12.80 -7.59
C LEU A 410 -6.89 12.21 -7.68
N GLN A 411 -7.30 11.72 -8.85
CA GLN A 411 -8.59 11.05 -9.06
C GLN A 411 -8.76 9.79 -8.20
N ASN A 412 -7.70 8.99 -8.08
CA ASN A 412 -7.70 7.80 -7.24
C ASN A 412 -7.83 8.18 -5.76
N ALA A 413 -7.07 9.16 -5.29
CA ALA A 413 -7.13 9.64 -3.90
C ALA A 413 -8.51 10.22 -3.57
N TRP A 414 -9.10 10.97 -4.50
CA TRP A 414 -10.45 11.50 -4.40
C TRP A 414 -11.50 10.40 -4.27
N SER A 415 -11.44 9.39 -5.14
CA SER A 415 -12.38 8.26 -5.14
C SER A 415 -12.21 7.38 -3.91
N GLU A 416 -10.99 7.26 -3.39
CA GLU A 416 -10.71 6.54 -2.15
C GLU A 416 -11.22 7.29 -0.92
N LEU A 417 -11.05 8.62 -0.87
CA LEU A 417 -11.52 9.43 0.24
C LEU A 417 -13.04 9.35 0.39
N LYS A 418 -13.78 9.40 -0.73
CA LYS A 418 -15.24 9.16 -0.73
C LYS A 418 -15.61 7.78 -0.18
N ARG A 419 -14.83 6.74 -0.51
CA ARG A 419 -15.05 5.38 -0.01
C ARG A 419 -14.76 5.23 1.48
N GLN A 420 -14.00 6.13 2.11
CA GLN A 420 -13.80 6.09 3.56
C GLN A 420 -15.09 6.34 4.35
N ASP A 421 -16.06 7.05 3.78
CA ASP A 421 -17.38 7.22 4.42
C ASP A 421 -18.14 5.90 4.47
N ASP A 422 -18.11 5.12 3.38
CA ASP A 422 -18.70 3.77 3.33
C ASP A 422 -17.98 2.82 4.28
N ASN A 423 -16.64 2.86 4.33
CA ASN A 423 -15.85 2.07 5.26
C ASN A 423 -16.20 2.38 6.72
N GLU A 424 -16.29 3.66 7.08
CA GLU A 424 -16.66 4.07 8.45
C GLU A 424 -18.06 3.61 8.82
N ARG A 425 -19.03 3.70 7.89
CA ARG A 425 -20.39 3.19 8.09
C ARG A 425 -20.41 1.69 8.34
N SER A 426 -19.72 0.92 7.50
CA SER A 426 -19.56 -0.53 7.68
C SER A 426 -18.94 -0.89 9.05
N TRP A 427 -17.87 -0.21 9.46
CA TRP A 427 -17.24 -0.45 10.78
C TRP A 427 -18.12 -0.03 11.97
N LYS A 428 -18.93 1.04 11.84
CA LYS A 428 -19.97 1.36 12.83
C LYS A 428 -21.06 0.28 12.89
N GLY A 429 -21.33 -0.39 11.77
CA GLY A 429 -22.12 -1.60 11.70
C GLY A 429 -21.57 -2.74 12.55
N TRP A 430 -20.28 -3.03 12.39
CA TRP A 430 -19.57 -4.01 13.19
C TRP A 430 -19.57 -3.66 14.68
N ASP A 431 -19.41 -2.38 15.05
CA ASP A 431 -19.55 -1.91 16.44
C ASP A 431 -20.95 -2.19 17.02
N LYS A 432 -22.02 -1.94 16.25
CA LYS A 432 -23.39 -2.30 16.69
C LYS A 432 -23.55 -3.80 16.92
N ALA A 433 -23.01 -4.62 16.02
CA ALA A 433 -23.03 -6.07 16.16
C ALA A 433 -22.26 -6.53 17.40
N TYR A 434 -21.07 -5.93 17.64
CA TYR A 434 -20.27 -6.19 18.84
C TYR A 434 -21.06 -5.86 20.11
N ARG A 435 -21.69 -4.68 20.17
CA ARG A 435 -22.51 -4.28 21.33
C ARG A 435 -23.70 -5.21 21.59
N TYR A 436 -24.33 -5.72 20.53
CA TYR A 436 -25.38 -6.73 20.67
C TYR A 436 -24.85 -8.00 21.34
N PHE A 437 -23.71 -8.53 20.88
CA PHE A 437 -23.13 -9.75 21.42
C PHE A 437 -22.60 -9.54 22.83
N ALA A 438 -21.94 -8.41 23.11
CA ALA A 438 -21.48 -8.04 24.46
C ALA A 438 -22.62 -7.96 25.48
N ALA A 439 -23.85 -7.66 25.04
CA ALA A 439 -25.03 -7.64 25.91
C ALA A 439 -25.68 -9.03 26.11
N GLN A 440 -25.25 -10.06 25.39
CA GLN A 440 -25.78 -11.42 25.58
C GLN A 440 -25.23 -12.03 26.88
N PRO A 441 -26.02 -12.84 27.61
CA PRO A 441 -25.58 -13.45 28.86
C PRO A 441 -24.24 -14.18 28.77
N GLU A 442 -23.97 -14.90 27.67
CA GLU A 442 -22.71 -15.62 27.44
C GLU A 442 -21.48 -14.69 27.50
N PHE A 443 -21.55 -13.52 26.84
CA PHE A 443 -20.42 -12.59 26.76
C PHE A 443 -20.43 -11.55 27.88
N ALA A 444 -21.58 -11.31 28.52
CA ALA A 444 -21.66 -10.47 29.71
C ALA A 444 -20.92 -11.12 30.89
N THR A 445 -20.87 -12.45 30.97
CA THR A 445 -20.11 -13.19 31.98
C THR A 445 -18.63 -13.36 31.65
N GLU A 446 -18.25 -13.26 30.36
CA GLU A 446 -16.88 -13.45 29.86
C GLU A 446 -16.51 -12.34 28.84
N PRO A 447 -16.50 -11.05 29.25
CA PRO A 447 -16.33 -9.92 28.34
C PRO A 447 -14.98 -9.92 27.61
N GLU A 448 -13.95 -10.49 28.23
CA GLU A 448 -12.61 -10.63 27.64
C GLU A 448 -12.61 -11.44 26.35
N ARG A 449 -13.58 -12.32 26.12
CA ARG A 449 -13.69 -13.09 24.87
C ARG A 449 -13.90 -12.20 23.65
N LEU A 450 -14.51 -11.02 23.81
CA LEU A 450 -14.72 -10.09 22.70
C LEU A 450 -13.66 -8.98 22.63
N GLU A 451 -12.67 -8.97 23.52
CA GLU A 451 -11.68 -7.88 23.59
C GLU A 451 -10.87 -7.73 22.29
N GLY A 452 -10.48 -8.85 21.66
CA GLY A 452 -9.79 -8.82 20.36
C GLY A 452 -10.63 -8.21 19.24
N VAL A 453 -11.94 -8.49 19.24
CA VAL A 453 -12.91 -7.92 18.29
C VAL A 453 -13.10 -6.43 18.55
N HIS A 454 -13.31 -6.05 19.81
CA HIS A 454 -13.46 -4.65 20.23
C HIS A 454 -12.27 -3.81 19.80
N ARG A 455 -11.04 -4.26 20.10
CA ARG A 455 -9.81 -3.57 19.70
C ARG A 455 -9.67 -3.40 18.19
N ARG A 456 -10.07 -4.41 17.42
CA ARG A 456 -10.05 -4.32 15.95
C ARG A 456 -11.03 -3.27 15.44
N ILE A 457 -12.26 -3.27 15.94
CA ILE A 457 -13.29 -2.28 15.57
C ILE A 457 -12.85 -0.87 15.99
N ASP A 458 -12.42 -0.70 17.23
CA ASP A 458 -11.94 0.58 17.75
C ASP A 458 -10.73 1.08 16.96
N GLY A 459 -9.74 0.23 16.72
CA GLY A 459 -8.55 0.57 15.93
C GLY A 459 -8.88 1.03 14.51
N GLN A 460 -9.94 0.50 13.90
CA GLN A 460 -10.42 0.95 12.59
C GLN A 460 -11.09 2.33 12.67
N LEU A 461 -12.03 2.50 13.61
CA LEU A 461 -12.83 3.71 13.74
C LEU A 461 -12.06 4.91 14.28
N THR A 462 -11.14 4.70 15.21
CA THR A 462 -10.40 5.76 15.90
C THR A 462 -8.97 5.93 15.38
N GLY A 463 -8.40 4.89 14.75
CA GLY A 463 -7.05 4.90 14.19
C GLY A 463 -7.03 4.93 12.67
N GLN A 464 -7.27 3.78 12.04
CA GLN A 464 -6.98 3.56 10.62
C GLN A 464 -7.79 4.48 9.70
N ILE A 465 -9.11 4.58 9.87
CA ILE A 465 -9.96 5.39 8.97
C ILE A 465 -9.63 6.88 9.10
N PRO A 466 -9.58 7.48 10.30
CA PRO A 466 -9.17 8.89 10.45
C PRO A 466 -7.77 9.17 9.88
N SER A 467 -6.78 8.31 10.18
CA SER A 467 -5.42 8.41 9.63
C SER A 467 -5.43 8.35 8.10
N ARG A 468 -6.16 7.39 7.53
CA ARG A 468 -6.30 7.23 6.08
C ARG A 468 -6.93 8.44 5.42
N ARG A 469 -7.98 9.01 6.01
CA ARG A 469 -8.58 10.27 5.54
C ARG A 469 -7.57 11.41 5.54
N GLY A 470 -6.89 11.64 6.65
CA GLY A 470 -5.87 12.70 6.76
C GLY A 470 -4.78 12.56 5.71
N ASN A 471 -4.29 11.34 5.47
CA ASN A 471 -3.31 11.06 4.42
C ASN A 471 -3.84 11.33 3.00
N LEU A 472 -5.08 10.93 2.70
CA LEU A 472 -5.73 11.19 1.41
C LEU A 472 -5.98 12.68 1.18
N GLU A 473 -6.43 13.40 2.19
CA GLU A 473 -6.58 14.86 2.15
C GLU A 473 -5.22 15.54 1.90
N GLY A 474 -4.15 15.06 2.54
CA GLY A 474 -2.78 15.49 2.31
C GLY A 474 -2.34 15.26 0.85
N ILE A 475 -2.59 14.07 0.30
CA ILE A 475 -2.31 13.75 -1.12
C ILE A 475 -3.08 14.69 -2.05
N ILE A 476 -4.38 14.88 -1.82
CA ILE A 476 -5.23 15.76 -2.63
C ILE A 476 -4.70 17.19 -2.60
N THR A 477 -4.37 17.69 -1.41
CA THR A 477 -3.83 19.05 -1.22
C THR A 477 -2.46 19.20 -1.90
N TYR A 478 -1.58 18.21 -1.76
CA TYR A 478 -0.25 18.25 -2.37
C TYR A 478 -0.30 18.22 -3.90
N LEU A 479 -1.12 17.34 -4.47
CA LEU A 479 -1.21 17.17 -5.92
C LEU A 479 -2.04 18.27 -6.59
N GLY A 480 -3.20 18.59 -6.03
CA GLY A 480 -4.21 19.49 -6.63
C GLY A 480 -4.30 20.87 -5.98
N GLY A 481 -3.67 21.10 -4.82
CA GLY A 481 -3.78 22.34 -4.04
C GLY A 481 -4.97 22.34 -3.06
N GLN A 482 -5.03 23.35 -2.19
CA GLN A 482 -6.12 23.50 -1.20
C GLN A 482 -7.50 23.61 -1.86
N GLU A 483 -7.58 24.30 -3.01
CA GLU A 483 -8.82 24.43 -3.78
C GLU A 483 -9.38 23.07 -4.24
N ALA A 484 -8.51 22.09 -4.49
CA ALA A 484 -8.93 20.73 -4.83
C ALA A 484 -9.67 20.07 -3.66
N LEU A 485 -9.10 20.15 -2.46
CA LEU A 485 -9.72 19.62 -1.24
C LEU A 485 -11.04 20.35 -0.91
N ASP A 486 -11.07 21.67 -1.05
CA ASP A 486 -12.27 22.46 -0.76
C ASP A 486 -13.41 22.14 -1.74
N SER A 487 -13.08 21.90 -3.01
CA SER A 487 -14.05 21.47 -4.03
C SER A 487 -14.64 20.09 -3.72
N LEU A 488 -13.82 19.16 -3.22
CA LEU A 488 -14.31 17.85 -2.77
C LEU A 488 -15.33 18.00 -1.65
N ARG A 489 -15.02 18.83 -0.65
CA ARG A 489 -15.87 19.06 0.52
C ARG A 489 -17.21 19.71 0.16
N ARG A 490 -17.27 20.49 -0.92
CA ARG A 490 -18.53 21.05 -1.47
C ARG A 490 -19.32 20.08 -2.34
N GLY A 491 -18.76 18.92 -2.68
CA GLY A 491 -19.38 17.95 -3.58
C GLY A 491 -19.25 18.29 -5.07
N ASP A 492 -18.33 19.18 -5.43
CA ASP A 492 -18.09 19.57 -6.82
C ASP A 492 -17.58 18.38 -7.66
N ALA A 493 -17.78 18.44 -8.98
CA ALA A 493 -17.05 17.57 -9.91
C ALA A 493 -15.53 17.89 -9.84
N MET A 494 -14.69 16.92 -10.22
CA MET A 494 -13.23 16.94 -10.04
C MET A 494 -12.58 18.32 -10.28
N PRO A 495 -11.64 18.73 -9.41
CA PRO A 495 -11.15 20.11 -9.34
C PRO A 495 -10.22 20.42 -10.50
N ARG A 496 -10.01 21.72 -10.70
CA ARG A 496 -9.04 22.23 -11.67
C ARG A 496 -7.61 21.82 -11.28
N ARG A 497 -6.73 21.77 -12.29
CA ARG A 497 -5.30 21.48 -12.12
C ARG A 497 -4.63 22.57 -11.26
N GLY A 498 -4.32 22.24 -10.02
CA GLY A 498 -3.58 23.09 -9.08
C GLY A 498 -2.32 22.39 -8.53
N GLY A 499 -1.80 22.87 -7.40
CA GLY A 499 -0.70 22.22 -6.65
C GLY A 499 0.49 21.78 -7.50
N LEU A 500 0.98 20.56 -7.24
CA LEU A 500 2.09 19.96 -7.98
C LEU A 500 1.76 19.74 -9.47
N ILE A 501 0.50 19.48 -9.82
CA ILE A 501 0.06 19.34 -11.22
C ILE A 501 0.27 20.66 -11.98
N ALA A 502 -0.10 21.79 -11.39
CA ALA A 502 0.11 23.11 -11.98
C ALA A 502 1.60 23.44 -12.09
N HIS A 503 2.39 23.13 -11.06
CA HIS A 503 3.84 23.29 -11.10
C HIS A 503 4.44 22.55 -12.30
N TYR A 504 4.18 21.25 -12.44
CA TYR A 504 4.73 20.47 -13.56
C TYR A 504 4.09 20.76 -14.92
N SER A 505 2.94 21.44 -14.96
CA SER A 505 2.36 21.95 -16.21
C SER A 505 3.00 23.27 -16.66
N SER A 506 3.73 23.97 -15.79
CA SER A 506 4.41 25.23 -16.11
C SER A 506 5.68 25.00 -16.96
N PRO A 507 6.19 26.03 -17.67
CA PRO A 507 7.46 25.93 -18.39
C PRO A 507 8.65 25.49 -17.52
N ASP A 508 8.75 26.01 -16.29
CA ASP A 508 9.81 25.65 -15.35
C ASP A 508 9.68 24.21 -14.87
N GLY A 509 8.46 23.77 -14.59
CA GLY A 509 8.17 22.37 -14.24
C GLY A 509 8.49 21.40 -15.37
N GLN A 510 8.13 21.75 -16.61
CA GLN A 510 8.48 20.95 -17.79
C GLN A 510 10.00 20.88 -17.98
N LYS A 511 10.72 21.99 -17.80
CA LYS A 511 12.19 22.00 -17.82
C LYS A 511 12.79 21.09 -16.74
N ALA A 512 12.24 21.13 -15.52
CA ALA A 512 12.66 20.24 -14.44
C ALA A 512 12.42 18.76 -14.79
N LEU A 513 11.28 18.43 -15.39
CA LEU A 513 10.94 17.07 -15.83
C LEU A 513 11.82 16.59 -16.98
N THR A 514 12.16 17.45 -17.95
CA THR A 514 13.14 17.11 -19.00
C THR A 514 14.50 16.80 -18.38
N GLY A 515 14.95 17.61 -17.42
CA GLY A 515 16.18 17.35 -16.67
C GLY A 515 16.13 16.01 -15.92
N ALA A 516 15.00 15.71 -15.27
CA ALA A 516 14.80 14.44 -14.56
C ALA A 516 14.79 13.23 -15.52
N ALA A 517 14.10 13.33 -16.66
CA ALA A 517 14.07 12.29 -17.68
C ALA A 517 15.46 12.00 -18.25
N ALA A 518 16.28 13.03 -18.49
CA ALA A 518 17.67 12.86 -18.93
C ALA A 518 18.55 12.22 -17.83
N ALA A 519 18.37 12.66 -16.58
CA ALA A 519 19.11 12.13 -15.44
C ALA A 519 18.72 10.68 -15.09
N ALA A 520 17.52 10.23 -15.46
CA ALA A 520 17.06 8.87 -15.22
C ALA A 520 17.96 7.82 -15.88
N ASP A 521 18.74 8.14 -16.92
CA ASP A 521 19.72 7.21 -17.53
C ASP A 521 21.13 7.27 -16.94
N SER A 522 21.35 8.14 -15.96
CA SER A 522 22.65 8.31 -15.33
C SER A 522 23.12 7.03 -14.63
N GLU A 523 24.43 6.84 -14.59
CA GLU A 523 25.07 5.72 -13.90
C GLU A 523 24.74 5.67 -12.41
N LEU A 524 24.42 6.82 -11.80
CA LEU A 524 23.99 6.86 -10.39
C LEU A 524 22.70 6.06 -10.16
N PHE A 525 21.66 6.28 -10.97
CA PHE A 525 20.37 5.60 -10.80
C PHE A 525 20.52 4.08 -11.02
N LYS A 526 21.28 3.67 -12.03
CA LYS A 526 21.61 2.26 -12.28
C LYS A 526 22.37 1.63 -11.11
N THR A 527 23.31 2.38 -10.51
CA THR A 527 24.07 1.91 -9.34
C THR A 527 23.15 1.71 -8.13
N ILE A 528 22.19 2.60 -7.91
CA ILE A 528 21.23 2.48 -6.82
C ILE A 528 20.26 1.30 -7.05
N GLU A 529 19.81 1.05 -8.28
CA GLU A 529 19.00 -0.13 -8.61
C GLU A 529 19.77 -1.45 -8.37
N ALA A 530 21.05 -1.50 -8.74
CA ALA A 530 21.92 -2.64 -8.45
C ALA A 530 22.12 -2.81 -6.93
N GLU A 531 22.23 -1.71 -6.19
CA GLU A 531 22.28 -1.71 -4.73
C GLU A 531 20.99 -2.24 -4.11
N ASN A 532 19.82 -1.82 -4.60
CA ASN A 532 18.51 -2.34 -4.17
C ASN A 532 18.40 -3.85 -4.40
N THR A 533 18.95 -4.37 -5.50
CA THR A 533 19.01 -5.81 -5.76
C THR A 533 19.87 -6.53 -4.71
N TRP A 534 21.03 -5.97 -4.36
CA TRP A 534 21.88 -6.53 -3.31
C TRP A 534 21.22 -6.48 -1.93
N LEU A 535 20.61 -5.34 -1.58
CA LEU A 535 19.88 -5.14 -0.33
C LEU A 535 18.70 -6.12 -0.21
N HIS A 536 17.97 -6.36 -1.30
CA HIS A 536 16.85 -7.30 -1.32
C HIS A 536 17.31 -8.73 -1.06
N GLY A 537 18.40 -9.15 -1.73
CA GLY A 537 19.03 -10.44 -1.48
C GLY A 537 19.57 -10.58 -0.05
N ARG A 538 20.07 -9.49 0.55
CA ARG A 538 20.55 -9.48 1.94
C ARG A 538 19.40 -9.57 2.94
N LEU A 539 18.36 -8.75 2.78
CA LEU A 539 17.17 -8.79 3.63
C LEU A 539 16.47 -10.14 3.56
N THR A 540 16.29 -10.71 2.36
CA THR A 540 15.72 -12.06 2.18
C THR A 540 16.49 -13.12 2.97
N LYS A 541 17.82 -13.03 3.03
CA LYS A 541 18.64 -13.96 3.84
C LYS A 541 18.48 -13.71 5.33
N LEU A 542 18.44 -12.46 5.76
CA LEU A 542 18.30 -12.09 7.18
C LEU A 542 16.90 -12.42 7.73
N THR A 543 15.88 -12.42 6.88
CA THR A 543 14.49 -12.72 7.24
C THR A 543 14.11 -14.18 6.99
N ALA A 544 14.99 -15.02 6.45
CA ALA A 544 14.71 -16.41 6.16
C ALA A 544 14.29 -17.18 7.44
N GLY A 545 13.12 -17.84 7.38
CA GLY A 545 12.55 -18.56 8.52
C GLY A 545 11.95 -17.67 9.62
N ARG A 546 11.91 -16.36 9.42
CA ARG A 546 11.21 -15.40 10.30
C ARG A 546 9.86 -15.05 9.72
N SER A 547 8.96 -14.53 10.55
CA SER A 547 7.73 -13.89 10.10
C SER A 547 7.51 -12.58 10.85
N GLN A 548 6.79 -11.65 10.22
CA GLN A 548 6.41 -10.38 10.84
C GLN A 548 5.71 -10.57 12.19
N SER A 549 4.89 -11.62 12.29
CA SER A 549 4.05 -11.91 13.45
C SER A 549 4.69 -12.85 14.48
N ALA A 550 5.81 -13.51 14.18
CA ALA A 550 6.43 -14.49 15.09
C ALA A 550 6.91 -13.85 16.41
N GLU A 551 7.24 -12.57 16.37
CA GLU A 551 7.74 -11.81 17.52
C GLU A 551 6.66 -10.90 18.13
N ALA A 552 5.46 -10.86 17.54
CA ALA A 552 4.31 -10.18 18.12
C ALA A 552 3.72 -11.03 19.27
N PRO A 553 3.28 -10.42 20.39
CA PRO A 553 2.56 -11.15 21.42
C PRO A 553 1.35 -11.85 20.82
N ARG A 554 1.20 -13.16 21.09
CA ARG A 554 -0.02 -13.87 20.69
C ARG A 554 -1.20 -13.29 21.48
N PRO A 555 -2.37 -13.06 20.84
CA PRO A 555 -3.57 -12.74 21.58
C PRO A 555 -3.88 -13.89 22.56
N PRO A 556 -4.47 -13.61 23.74
CA PRO A 556 -4.94 -14.65 24.65
C PRO A 556 -5.86 -15.64 23.93
N ASP A 557 -5.72 -16.95 24.21
CA ASP A 557 -6.53 -18.01 23.59
C ASP A 557 -8.04 -17.87 23.86
N ALA A 558 -8.40 -17.16 24.93
CA ALA A 558 -9.79 -16.85 25.27
C ALA A 558 -10.44 -15.86 24.28
N TRP A 559 -9.67 -15.06 23.54
CA TRP A 559 -10.22 -14.08 22.61
C TRP A 559 -10.81 -14.77 21.38
N LEU A 560 -12.02 -14.36 21.01
CA LEU A 560 -12.60 -14.71 19.72
C LEU A 560 -11.78 -14.09 18.60
N SER A 561 -11.51 -14.91 17.58
CA SER A 561 -10.96 -14.41 16.33
C SER A 561 -12.01 -13.57 15.58
N TRP A 562 -11.54 -12.69 14.70
CA TRP A 562 -12.43 -11.92 13.82
C TRP A 562 -13.34 -12.84 12.98
N GLU A 563 -12.80 -13.95 12.46
CA GLU A 563 -13.57 -14.92 11.67
C GLU A 563 -14.67 -15.61 12.49
N GLN A 564 -14.38 -15.97 13.74
CA GLN A 564 -15.38 -16.55 14.63
C GLN A 564 -16.50 -15.56 14.91
N PHE A 565 -16.16 -14.32 15.23
CA PHE A 565 -17.13 -13.26 15.44
C PHE A 565 -17.98 -12.97 14.19
N ALA A 566 -17.35 -12.87 13.02
CA ALA A 566 -18.06 -12.65 11.76
C ALA A 566 -19.05 -13.77 11.46
N LYS A 567 -18.67 -15.04 11.67
CA LYS A 567 -19.58 -16.19 11.53
C LYS A 567 -20.77 -16.12 12.50
N MET A 568 -20.54 -15.71 13.74
CA MET A 568 -21.62 -15.52 14.71
C MET A 568 -22.60 -14.43 14.26
N VAL A 569 -22.09 -13.31 13.74
CA VAL A 569 -22.90 -12.24 13.17
C VAL A 569 -23.75 -12.74 12.00
N GLN A 570 -23.16 -13.50 11.07
CA GLN A 570 -23.88 -14.05 9.92
C GLN A 570 -24.96 -15.07 10.33
N ALA A 571 -24.64 -15.96 11.29
CA ALA A 571 -25.63 -16.88 11.83
C ALA A 571 -26.81 -16.13 12.49
N LYS A 572 -26.52 -15.08 13.25
CA LYS A 572 -27.56 -14.27 13.89
C LYS A 572 -28.43 -13.51 12.88
N LYS A 573 -27.84 -13.03 11.79
CA LYS A 573 -28.58 -12.41 10.67
C LYS A 573 -29.53 -13.41 10.00
N ALA A 574 -29.09 -14.64 9.78
CA ALA A 574 -29.93 -15.69 9.20
C ALA A 574 -31.15 -16.02 10.09
N GLU A 575 -30.97 -16.00 11.42
CA GLU A 575 -32.04 -16.21 12.39
C GLU A 575 -32.98 -15.01 12.56
N ASN A 576 -32.42 -13.79 12.49
CA ASN A 576 -33.15 -12.55 12.69
C ASN A 576 -32.74 -11.53 11.61
N PRO A 577 -33.51 -11.41 10.52
CA PRO A 577 -33.22 -10.44 9.45
C PRO A 577 -33.23 -8.97 9.91
N LYS A 578 -33.79 -8.66 11.09
CA LYS A 578 -33.75 -7.32 11.71
C LYS A 578 -32.54 -7.12 12.63
N PHE A 579 -31.59 -8.05 12.65
CA PHE A 579 -30.32 -7.89 13.37
C PHE A 579 -29.63 -6.60 12.90
N PRO A 580 -29.04 -5.79 13.81
CA PRO A 580 -28.52 -4.47 13.47
C PRO A 580 -27.66 -4.54 12.20
N GLU A 581 -28.14 -3.88 11.14
CA GLU A 581 -27.40 -3.81 9.89
C GLU A 581 -26.12 -3.00 10.15
N GLY A 582 -24.99 -3.58 9.74
CA GLY A 582 -23.93 -2.76 9.20
C GLY A 582 -24.34 -2.32 7.82
N GLN A 583 -25.01 -1.17 7.75
CA GLN A 583 -25.03 -0.35 6.53
C GLN A 583 -23.90 0.67 6.63
#